data_AF-A0A2T6D1C3-F1
#
_entry.id   AF-A0A2T6D1C3-F1
#
_cell.length_a   1.000
_cell.length_b   1.000
_cell.length_c   1.000
_cell.angle_alpha   90.00
_cell.angle_beta   90.00
_cell.angle_gamma   90.00
#
_symmetry.space_group_name_H-M   'P 1'
#
loop_
_entity.id
_entity.type
_entity.pdbx_description
1 polymer ?
#
loop_
_entity_poly.entity_id
_entity_poly.type
_entity_poly.pdbx_seq_one_letter_code
_entity_poly.pdbx_strand_id
1 'polypeptide(L)'
;MGGAISPNTVQIMTTRQRLDIAVRSVTGEDIRFAGNWDPLPGLPGNEYAIADKINVEPSRLMRCRDIYAILELMEINPSELPKASDMPSLF
;
A
#
# COMPACT_ATOMS: atom_id res chain seq x y z
N MET A 1 -38.06 11.37 -9.12
CA MET A 1 -37.49 10.71 -10.32
C MET A 1 -36.08 11.21 -10.51
N GLY A 2 -35.10 10.30 -10.66
CA GLY A 2 -33.73 10.51 -11.17
C GLY A 2 -32.86 11.52 -10.41
N GLY A 3 -31.90 11.15 -9.57
CA GLY A 3 -30.86 10.14 -9.83
C GLY A 3 -29.63 10.83 -10.41
N ALA A 4 -28.84 11.51 -9.57
CA ALA A 4 -27.47 11.89 -9.89
C ALA A 4 -26.58 11.21 -8.83
N ILE A 5 -26.32 9.92 -9.06
CA ILE A 5 -25.25 9.20 -8.37
C ILE A 5 -23.98 9.83 -8.95
N SER A 6 -23.31 10.68 -8.17
CA SER A 6 -21.99 11.19 -8.55
C SER A 6 -21.13 10.00 -8.98
N PRO A 7 -20.45 10.06 -10.14
CA PRO A 7 -19.60 8.97 -10.56
C PRO A 7 -18.61 8.75 -9.43
N ASN A 8 -18.56 7.51 -8.93
CA ASN A 8 -17.61 7.05 -7.93
C ASN A 8 -16.28 7.74 -8.22
N THR A 9 -15.97 8.78 -7.44
CA THR A 9 -14.63 9.35 -7.44
C THR A 9 -13.84 8.28 -6.74
N VAL A 10 -13.37 7.30 -7.50
CA VAL A 10 -12.28 6.44 -7.08
C VAL A 10 -11.17 7.44 -6.80
N GLN A 11 -11.07 7.88 -5.54
CA GLN A 11 -9.90 8.59 -5.10
C GLN A 11 -8.79 7.60 -5.37
N ILE A 12 -8.03 7.84 -6.45
CA ILE A 12 -6.85 7.06 -6.77
C ILE A 12 -5.92 7.34 -5.60
N MET A 13 -5.99 6.48 -4.58
CA MET A 13 -5.14 6.61 -3.41
C MET A 13 -3.73 6.41 -3.91
N THR A 14 -2.93 7.46 -3.76
CA THR A 14 -1.50 7.38 -4.08
C THR A 14 -0.86 6.29 -3.24
N THR A 15 0.20 5.69 -3.76
CA THR A 15 1.04 4.71 -3.03
C THR A 15 1.40 5.21 -1.64
N ARG A 16 1.66 6.51 -1.51
CA ARG A 16 1.94 7.19 -0.25
C ARG A 16 0.77 7.20 0.72
N GLN A 17 -0.45 7.46 0.25
CA GLN A 17 -1.65 7.39 1.09
C GLN A 17 -1.92 5.96 1.55
N ARG A 18 -1.73 4.97 0.67
CA ARG A 18 -1.88 3.54 1.04
C ARG A 18 -0.90 3.15 2.14
N LEU A 19 0.36 3.58 2.03
CA LEU A 19 1.39 3.32 3.04
C LEU A 19 1.09 4.01 4.37
N ASP A 20 0.67 5.27 4.34
CA ASP A 20 0.29 6.03 5.54
C ASP A 20 -0.87 5.35 6.30
N ILE A 21 -1.90 4.92 5.59
CA ILE A 21 -3.04 4.18 6.16
C ILE A 21 -2.57 2.85 6.76
N ALA A 22 -1.66 2.13 6.08
CA ALA A 22 -1.17 0.85 6.55
C ALA A 22 -0.35 0.99 7.85
N VAL A 23 0.61 1.91 7.87
CA VAL A 23 1.45 2.18 9.05
C VAL A 23 0.57 2.62 10.21
N ARG A 24 -0.27 3.64 10.02
CA ARG A 24 -1.15 4.15 11.09
C ARG A 24 -2.12 3.10 11.61
N SER A 25 -2.60 2.21 10.75
CA SER A 25 -3.50 1.14 11.18
C SER A 25 -2.83 0.04 12.01
N VAL A 26 -1.52 -0.15 11.88
CA VAL A 26 -0.78 -1.21 12.58
C VAL A 26 -0.08 -0.67 13.82
N THR A 27 0.60 0.46 13.68
CA THR A 27 1.42 1.04 14.75
C THR A 27 0.71 2.16 15.51
N GLY A 28 -0.34 2.75 14.94
CA GLY A 28 -0.97 3.97 15.45
C GLY A 28 -0.21 5.25 15.12
N GLU A 29 0.96 5.14 14.50
CA GLU A 29 1.89 6.25 14.25
C GLU A 29 1.73 6.83 12.84
N ASP A 30 2.07 8.11 12.70
CA ASP A 30 2.09 8.81 11.42
C ASP A 30 3.40 8.51 10.68
N ILE A 31 3.30 8.16 9.39
CA ILE A 31 4.46 7.83 8.57
C ILE A 31 5.45 8.99 8.44
N ARG A 32 5.05 10.24 8.69
CA ARG A 32 5.96 11.40 8.69
C ARG A 32 7.06 11.30 9.74
N PHE A 33 6.86 10.50 10.79
CA PHE A 33 7.89 10.19 11.78
C PHE A 33 8.82 9.04 11.35
N ALA A 34 8.47 8.33 10.26
CA ALA A 34 9.22 7.20 9.72
C ALA A 34 10.41 7.59 8.84
N GLY A 35 11.04 8.75 9.05
CA GLY A 35 12.07 9.31 8.17
C GLY A 35 13.23 8.36 7.81
N ASN A 36 13.48 7.35 8.65
CA ASN A 36 14.48 6.29 8.42
C ASN A 36 13.89 4.87 8.41
N TRP A 37 12.57 4.70 8.22
CA TRP A 37 11.80 3.44 8.35
C TRP A 37 12.03 2.70 9.69
N ASP A 38 13.24 2.21 9.90
CA ASP A 38 13.89 1.77 11.13
C ASP A 38 14.36 2.96 12.01
N PRO A 39 13.40 3.69 12.60
CA PRO A 39 13.36 3.89 14.06
C PRO A 39 11.93 4.06 14.58
N LEU A 40 10.92 3.63 13.81
CA LEU A 40 9.51 3.79 14.19
C LEU A 40 9.22 3.01 15.49
N PRO A 41 8.79 3.69 16.58
CA PRO A 41 8.37 2.99 17.78
C PRO A 41 7.20 2.08 17.44
N GLY A 42 7.37 0.78 17.68
CA GLY A 42 6.37 -0.23 17.32
C GLY A 42 6.48 -0.78 15.89
N LEU A 43 7.49 -0.43 15.10
CA LEU A 43 7.82 -1.23 13.92
C LEU A 43 8.31 -2.66 14.25
N PRO A 44 9.17 -2.90 15.28
CA PRO A 44 9.69 -4.25 15.53
C PRO A 44 8.57 -5.23 15.83
N GLY A 45 8.40 -6.24 14.97
CA GLY A 45 7.35 -7.25 15.04
C GLY A 45 6.09 -6.93 14.24
N ASN A 46 5.96 -5.73 13.70
CA ASN A 46 4.82 -5.25 12.92
C ASN A 46 5.10 -5.18 11.41
N GLU A 47 6.32 -5.46 10.97
CA GLU A 47 6.74 -5.42 9.57
C GLU A 47 5.89 -6.35 8.71
N TYR A 48 5.55 -7.53 9.22
CA TYR A 48 4.69 -8.50 8.53
C TYR A 48 3.26 -7.98 8.36
N ALA A 49 2.69 -7.33 9.38
CA ALA A 49 1.34 -6.78 9.32
C ALA A 49 1.26 -5.56 8.37
N ILE A 50 2.31 -4.73 8.34
CA ILE A 50 2.39 -3.63 7.39
C ILE A 50 2.57 -4.17 5.96
N ALA A 51 3.47 -5.15 5.77
CA ALA A 51 3.71 -5.80 4.48
C ALA A 51 2.45 -6.42 3.88
N ASP A 52 1.64 -7.10 4.70
CA ASP A 52 0.35 -7.66 4.31
C ASP A 52 -0.63 -6.56 3.83
N LYS A 53 -0.75 -5.46 4.57
CA LYS A 53 -1.64 -4.34 4.19
C LYS A 53 -1.23 -3.63 2.90
N ILE A 54 0.06 -3.49 2.64
CA ILE A 54 0.56 -2.85 1.40
C ILE A 54 0.82 -3.86 0.27
N ASN A 55 0.51 -5.15 0.50
CA ASN A 55 0.69 -6.24 -0.45
C ASN A 55 2.12 -6.35 -1.01
N VAL A 56 3.10 -6.31 -0.11
CA VAL A 56 4.52 -6.53 -0.44
C VAL A 56 5.09 -7.67 0.37
N GLU A 57 6.20 -8.22 -0.08
CA GLU A 57 6.89 -9.26 0.66
C GLU A 57 7.58 -8.66 1.92
N PRO A 58 7.38 -9.23 3.12
CA PRO A 58 8.02 -8.75 4.35
C PRO A 58 9.55 -8.68 4.25
N SER A 59 10.17 -9.66 3.57
CA SER A 59 11.62 -9.69 3.34
C SER A 59 12.11 -8.49 2.53
N ARG A 60 11.31 -8.00 1.57
CA ARG A 60 11.65 -6.82 0.75
C ARG A 60 11.42 -5.54 1.54
N LEU A 61 10.33 -5.48 2.31
CA LEU A 61 10.03 -4.35 3.18
C LEU A 61 11.12 -4.13 4.24
N MET A 62 11.63 -5.20 4.85
CA MET A 62 12.74 -5.13 5.83
C MET A 62 14.08 -4.70 5.21
N ARG A 63 14.22 -4.71 3.88
CA ARG A 63 15.42 -4.18 3.19
C ARG A 63 15.31 -2.69 2.90
N CYS A 64 14.11 -2.11 2.99
CA CYS A 64 13.91 -0.69 2.79
C CYS A 64 14.51 0.09 3.97
N ARG A 65 15.27 1.15 3.66
CA ARG A 65 15.90 2.03 4.66
C ARG A 65 15.13 3.31 4.92
N ASP A 66 14.19 3.65 4.06
CA ASP A 66 13.40 4.85 4.14
C ASP A 66 12.04 4.64 3.47
N ILE A 67 11.17 5.63 3.62
CA ILE A 67 9.83 5.63 3.02
C ILE A 67 9.91 5.57 1.50
N TYR A 68 10.88 6.22 0.86
CA TYR A 68 10.98 6.28 -0.60
C TYR A 68 11.24 4.91 -1.21
N ALA A 69 12.12 4.11 -0.60
CA ALA A 69 12.38 2.72 -1.01
C ALA A 69 11.12 1.85 -0.90
N ILE A 70 10.21 2.16 0.02
CA ILE A 70 8.94 1.42 0.20
C ILE A 70 7.93 1.87 -0.84
N LEU A 71 7.86 3.17 -1.12
CA LEU A 71 7.02 3.70 -2.19
C LEU A 71 7.46 3.11 -3.54
N GLU A 72 8.76 3.07 -3.81
CA GLU A 72 9.33 2.43 -5.00
C GLU A 72 9.02 0.92 -5.01
N LEU A 73 9.16 0.23 -3.88
CA LEU A 73 8.80 -1.19 -3.76
C LEU A 73 7.33 -1.45 -4.08
N MET A 74 6.43 -0.58 -3.62
CA MET A 74 4.99 -0.67 -3.87
C MET A 74 4.64 -0.30 -5.32
N GLU A 75 5.38 0.61 -5.95
CA GLU A 75 5.23 0.94 -7.38
C GLU A 75 5.77 -0.17 -8.30
N ILE A 76 6.85 -0.84 -7.90
CA ILE A 76 7.47 -1.96 -8.63
C ILE A 76 6.71 -3.28 -8.41
N ASN A 77 5.81 -3.36 -7.43
CA ASN A 77 4.88 -4.49 -7.25
C ASN A 77 3.51 -4.17 -7.87
N PRO A 78 3.33 -4.33 -9.19
CA PRO A 78 2.01 -4.31 -9.82
C PRO A 78 1.31 -5.65 -9.55
N SER A 79 1.09 -6.00 -8.28
CA SER A 79 0.16 -7.08 -7.93
C SER A 79 -1.31 -6.67 -8.21
N GLU A 80 -1.52 -5.47 -8.78
CA GLU A 80 -2.73 -5.01 -9.45
C GLU A 80 -2.51 -4.80 -10.97
N LEU A 81 -1.82 -5.71 -11.66
CA LEU A 81 -2.36 -6.06 -12.97
C LEU A 81 -3.65 -6.84 -12.66
N PRO A 82 -4.86 -6.32 -12.98
CA PRO A 82 -6.03 -7.17 -12.97
C PRO A 82 -5.66 -8.40 -13.79
N LYS A 83 -5.79 -9.59 -13.20
CA LYS A 83 -5.65 -10.84 -13.95
C LYS A 83 -6.48 -10.63 -15.21
N ALA A 84 -5.86 -10.74 -16.38
CA ALA A 84 -6.58 -10.88 -17.64
C ALA A 84 -7.36 -12.20 -17.55
N SER A 85 -8.48 -12.18 -16.82
CA SER A 85 -9.40 -13.30 -16.61
C SER A 85 -10.81 -12.90 -17.04
N ASP A 86 -10.94 -11.84 -17.82
CA ASP A 86 -12.17 -11.49 -18.52
C ASP A 86 -11.84 -11.18 -19.99
N MET A 87 -11.23 -12.15 -20.65
CA MET A 87 -11.31 -12.23 -22.11
C MET A 87 -12.47 -13.21 -22.37
N PRO A 88 -13.66 -12.74 -22.78
CA PRO A 88 -14.69 -13.66 -23.23
C PRO A 88 -14.12 -14.42 -24.43
N SER A 89 -14.00 -15.73 -24.27
CA SER A 89 -13.58 -16.63 -25.34
C SER A 89 -14.62 -16.53 -26.45
N LEU A 90 -14.27 -15.82 -27.53
CA LEU A 90 -15.03 -15.81 -28.77
C LEU A 90 -14.57 -17.03 -29.59
N PHE A 91 -15.30 -18.12 -29.38
CA PHE A 91 -15.51 -19.13 -30.42
C PHE A 91 -16.16 -18.51 -31.65
#